data_AF-A0A1Y4GDB1-F1
#
_entry.id   AF-A0A1Y4GDB1-F1
#
_cell.length_a   1.000
_cell.length_b   1.000
_cell.length_c   1.000
_cell.angle_alpha   90.00
_cell.angle_beta   90.00
_cell.angle_gamma   90.00
#
_symmetry.space_group_name_H-M   'P 1'
#
loop_
_entity.id
_entity.type
_entity.pdbx_description
1 polymer ?
#
loop_
_entity_poly.entity_id
_entity_poly.type
_entity_poly.pdbx_seq_one_letter_code
_entity_poly.pdbx_strand_id
1 'polypeptide(L)'
;MERTREYRRRQRRRVIKRKISILRRVGGEEYVNAWTRGRPGRLAKGKIHCSCHLCRTKSCDFLPHREMKQAESARCEISETLCETQ
;
A
#
# COMPACT_ATOMS: atom_id res chain seq x y z
N MET A 1 14.53 11.44 11.57
CA MET A 1 15.15 10.15 11.19
C MET A 1 15.44 10.12 9.70
N GLU A 2 16.72 10.16 9.32
CA GLU A 2 17.10 9.87 7.94
C GLU A 2 17.00 8.37 7.68
N ARG A 3 16.27 8.00 6.62
CA ARG A 3 16.13 6.60 6.22
C ARG A 3 17.45 6.11 5.63
N THR A 4 18.06 5.11 6.26
CA THR A 4 19.33 4.52 5.80
C THR A 4 19.23 3.97 4.36
N ARG A 5 20.37 3.89 3.66
CA ARG A 5 20.45 3.28 2.33
C ARG A 5 19.94 1.84 2.33
N GLU A 6 20.25 1.10 3.38
CA GLU A 6 19.78 -0.27 3.58
C GLU A 6 18.27 -0.36 3.73
N TYR A 7 17.67 0.53 4.53
CA TYR A 7 16.22 0.61 4.67
C TYR A 7 15.55 0.83 3.32
N ARG A 8 16.05 1.78 2.51
CA ARG A 8 15.52 2.06 1.16
C ARG A 8 15.65 0.83 0.24
N ARG A 9 16.78 0.12 0.28
CA ARG A 9 17.00 -1.14 -0.47
C ARG A 9 16.05 -2.25 -0.02
N ARG A 10 15.80 -2.40 1.28
CA ARG A 10 14.86 -3.37 1.87
C ARG A 10 13.42 -3.07 1.43
N GLN A 11 12.99 -1.82 1.53
CA GLN A 11 11.66 -1.39 1.08
C GLN A 11 11.46 -1.66 -0.42
N ARG A 12 12.46 -1.32 -1.25
CA ARG A 12 12.42 -1.61 -2.69
C ARG A 12 12.25 -3.10 -2.98
N ARG A 13 13.04 -3.97 -2.33
CA ARG A 13 12.93 -5.43 -2.46
C ARG A 13 11.56 -5.95 -2.04
N ARG A 14 11.03 -5.48 -0.91
CA ARG A 14 9.69 -5.85 -0.41
C ARG A 14 8.60 -5.49 -1.41
N VAL A 15 8.63 -4.27 -1.98
CA VAL A 15 7.65 -3.81 -2.96
C VAL A 15 7.71 -4.64 -4.24
N ILE A 16 8.91 -4.92 -4.76
CA ILE A 16 9.10 -5.77 -5.95
C ILE A 16 8.53 -7.17 -5.71
N LYS A 17 8.92 -7.83 -4.61
CA LYS A 17 8.43 -9.18 -4.26
C LYS A 17 6.91 -9.25 -4.19
N ARG A 18 6.28 -8.28 -3.52
CA ARG A 18 4.81 -8.21 -3.43
C ARG A 18 4.17 -8.10 -4.82
N LYS A 19 4.71 -7.24 -5.69
CA LYS A 19 4.16 -7.01 -7.03
C LYS A 19 4.31 -8.23 -7.94
N ILE A 20 5.44 -8.93 -7.88
CA ILE A 20 5.61 -10.21 -8.58
C ILE A 20 4.56 -11.22 -8.10
N SER A 21 4.36 -11.33 -6.78
CA SER A 21 3.35 -12.25 -6.25
C SER A 21 1.93 -11.92 -6.71
N ILE A 22 1.58 -10.64 -6.85
CA ILE A 22 0.27 -10.22 -7.39
C ILE A 22 0.17 -10.64 -8.87
N LEU A 23 1.16 -10.30 -9.68
CA LEU A 23 1.17 -10.63 -11.12
C LEU A 23 1.06 -12.14 -11.36
N ARG A 24 1.82 -12.94 -10.59
CA ARG A 24 1.74 -14.41 -10.66
C ARG A 24 0.36 -14.96 -10.33
N ARG A 25 -0.32 -14.38 -9.33
CA ARG A 25 -1.67 -14.81 -8.93
C ARG A 25 -2.75 -14.39 -9.93
N VAL A 26 -2.55 -13.26 -10.64
CA VAL A 26 -3.53 -12.73 -11.58
C VAL A 26 -3.41 -13.40 -12.96
N GLY A 27 -2.20 -13.60 -13.46
CA GLY A 27 -1.98 -14.08 -14.83
C GLY A 27 -0.68 -14.87 -15.01
N GLY A 28 -0.21 -15.52 -13.94
CA GLY A 28 0.95 -16.40 -14.01
C GLY A 28 2.26 -15.70 -14.36
N GLU A 29 3.22 -16.47 -14.88
CA GLU A 29 4.55 -15.97 -15.23
C GLU A 29 4.53 -15.10 -16.50
N GLU A 30 3.55 -15.28 -17.38
CA GLU A 30 3.37 -14.45 -18.57
C GLU A 30 3.12 -12.99 -18.19
N TYR A 31 2.26 -12.73 -17.21
CA TYR A 31 2.01 -11.39 -16.70
C TYR A 31 3.25 -10.79 -16.01
N VAL A 32 4.03 -11.61 -15.30
CA VAL A 32 5.30 -11.17 -14.74
C VAL A 32 6.24 -10.71 -15.86
N ASN A 33 6.35 -11.49 -16.93
CA ASN A 33 7.22 -11.19 -18.06
C ASN A 33 6.74 -9.98 -18.85
N ALA A 34 5.45 -9.85 -19.14
CA ALA A 34 4.87 -8.71 -19.84
C ALA A 34 5.16 -7.38 -19.12
N TRP A 35 5.03 -7.36 -17.79
CA TRP A 35 5.22 -6.15 -16.99
C TRP A 35 6.68 -5.87 -16.65
N THR A 36 7.50 -6.90 -16.44
CA THR A 36 8.91 -6.74 -16.07
C THR A 36 9.85 -6.66 -17.27
N ARG A 37 9.46 -7.23 -18.42
CA ARG A 37 10.33 -7.47 -19.58
C ARG A 37 11.66 -8.13 -19.16
N GLY A 38 11.57 -9.14 -18.28
CA GLY A 38 12.73 -9.81 -17.68
C GLY A 38 13.50 -8.99 -16.63
N ARG A 39 13.05 -7.77 -16.28
CA ARG A 39 13.71 -6.89 -15.30
C ARG A 39 12.78 -6.57 -14.12
N PRO A 40 12.79 -7.39 -13.04
CA PRO A 40 11.94 -7.20 -11.86
C PRO A 40 12.06 -5.83 -11.19
N GLY A 41 13.22 -5.18 -11.33
CA GLY A 41 13.48 -3.84 -10.81
C GLY A 41 12.53 -2.75 -11.32
N ARG A 42 11.86 -2.97 -12.46
CA ARG A 42 10.83 -2.06 -13.01
C ARG A 42 9.62 -1.91 -12.09
N LEU A 43 9.32 -2.94 -11.30
CA LEU A 43 8.22 -2.93 -10.33
C LEU A 43 8.52 -2.06 -9.09
N ALA A 44 9.72 -1.49 -8.97
CA ALA A 44 10.07 -0.63 -7.83
C ALA A 44 9.28 0.69 -7.79
N LYS A 45 9.01 1.31 -8.95
CA LYS A 45 8.54 2.70 -9.04
C LYS A 45 7.08 2.82 -9.52
N GLY A 46 6.60 1.93 -10.39
CA GLY A 46 5.23 2.00 -10.94
C GLY A 46 4.16 1.43 -10.00
N LYS A 47 3.00 2.09 -9.87
CA LYS A 47 1.82 1.53 -9.17
C LYS A 47 1.17 0.48 -10.08
N ILE A 48 0.85 -0.70 -9.56
CA ILE A 48 -0.01 -1.67 -10.28
C ILE A 48 -1.43 -1.26 -9.95
N HIS A 49 -2.01 -0.37 -10.75
CA HIS A 49 -3.43 -0.08 -10.71
C HIS A 49 -4.16 -1.13 -11.55
N CYS A 50 -4.35 -2.32 -10.97
CA CYS A 50 -5.40 -3.20 -11.48
C CYS A 50 -6.74 -2.79 -10.89
N SER A 51 -7.81 -2.93 -11.66
CA SER A 51 -9.20 -2.91 -11.20
C SER A 51 -9.56 -4.11 -10.30
N CYS A 52 -8.58 -4.98 -10.03
CA CYS A 52 -8.71 -6.15 -9.16
C CYS A 52 -9.22 -5.75 -7.77
N HIS A 53 -10.02 -6.64 -7.16
CA HIS A 53 -10.62 -6.42 -5.84
C HIS A 53 -9.58 -6.00 -4.79
N LEU A 54 -8.38 -6.61 -4.79
CA LEU A 54 -7.30 -6.25 -3.86
C LEU A 54 -6.79 -4.80 -3.98
N CYS A 55 -6.70 -4.25 -5.20
CA CYS A 55 -6.24 -2.87 -5.40
C CYS A 55 -7.36 -1.86 -5.17
N ARG A 56 -8.61 -2.24 -5.47
CA ARG A 56 -9.81 -1.47 -5.14
C ARG A 56 -9.99 -1.34 -3.63
N THR A 57 -9.90 -2.45 -2.90
CA THR A 57 -9.94 -2.49 -1.43
C THR A 57 -8.89 -1.58 -0.82
N LYS A 58 -7.67 -1.60 -1.36
CA LYS A 58 -6.57 -0.81 -0.82
C LYS A 58 -6.68 0.70 -1.10
N SER A 59 -7.27 1.08 -2.23
CA SER A 59 -7.15 2.44 -2.77
C SER A 59 -8.47 3.20 -2.86
N CYS A 60 -9.61 2.49 -2.78
CA CYS A 60 -10.94 3.03 -3.02
C CYS A 60 -11.94 2.64 -1.93
N ASP A 61 -12.04 1.35 -1.57
CA ASP A 61 -13.15 0.89 -0.70
C ASP A 61 -12.97 1.27 0.77
N PHE A 62 -11.72 1.46 1.23
CA PHE A 62 -11.42 1.80 2.61
C PHE A 62 -10.52 3.02 2.70
N LEU A 63 -10.73 3.82 3.74
CA LEU A 63 -9.84 4.92 4.08
C LEU A 63 -8.43 4.38 4.36
N PRO A 64 -7.38 5.10 3.95
CA PRO A 64 -6.01 4.77 4.36
C PRO A 64 -5.91 4.65 5.88
N HIS A 65 -5.14 3.67 6.38
CA HIS A 65 -4.95 3.44 7.81
C HIS A 65 -4.61 4.70 8.62
N ARG A 66 -3.87 5.65 8.02
CA ARG A 66 -3.57 6.94 8.67
C ARG A 66 -4.83 7.76 8.93
N GLU A 67 -5.71 7.86 7.94
CA GLU A 67 -6.96 8.61 8.04
C GLU A 67 -7.92 7.93 9.01
N MET A 68 -7.95 6.59 9.04
CA MET A 68 -8.69 5.85 10.07
C MET A 68 -8.22 6.23 11.48
N LYS A 69 -6.90 6.27 11.71
CA LYS A 69 -6.35 6.67 13.01
C LYS A 69 -6.64 8.13 13.37
N GLN A 70 -6.63 9.03 12.39
CA GLN A 70 -7.02 10.43 12.61
C GLN A 70 -8.49 10.56 12.94
N ALA A 71 -9.36 9.81 12.26
CA ALA A 71 -10.79 9.78 12.56
C ALA A 71 -11.07 9.22 13.97
N GLU A 72 -10.34 8.20 14.41
CA GLU A 72 -10.40 7.70 15.79
C GLU A 72 -9.99 8.77 16.81
N SER A 73 -8.85 9.46 16.58
CA SER A 73 -8.40 10.56 17.44
C SER A 73 -9.46 11.66 17.55
N ALA A 74 -9.98 12.12 16.41
CA ALA A 74 -11.00 13.15 16.36
C ALA A 74 -12.29 12.73 17.10
N ARG A 75 -12.68 11.46 17.03
CA ARG A 75 -13.83 10.93 17.78
C ARG A 75 -13.57 10.94 19.30
N CYS A 76 -12.36 10.61 19.74
CA CYS A 76 -11.99 10.71 21.15
C CYS A 76 -12.05 12.16 21.63
N GLU A 77 -11.45 13.10 20.89
CA GLU A 77 -11.45 14.54 21.22
C GLU A 77 -12.88 15.11 21.29
N ILE A 78 -13.75 14.76 20.33
CA ILE A 78 -15.17 15.16 20.37
C ILE A 78 -15.87 14.55 21.59
N SER A 79 -15.61 13.29 21.93
CA SER A 79 -16.22 12.65 23.10
C SER A 79 -15.77 13.30 24.41
N GLU A 80 -14.50 13.67 24.53
CA GLU A 80 -13.93 14.32 25.71
C GLU A 80 -14.55 15.71 25.90
N THR A 81 -14.57 16.53 24.85
CA THR A 81 -15.18 17.88 24.90
C THR A 81 -16.66 17.86 25.25
N LEU A 82 -17.44 16.89 24.73
CA LEU A 82 -18.86 16.74 25.10
C LEU A 82 -19.04 16.36 26.57
N CYS A 83 -18.15 15.54 27.11
CA CYS A 83 -18.15 15.14 28.52
C CYS A 83 -17.76 16.30 29.45
N GLU A 84 -16.86 17.18 29.02
CA GLU A 84 -16.45 18.38 29.79
C GLU A 84 -17.52 19.48 29.83
N THR A 85 -18.45 19.48 28.87
CA THR A 85 -19.53 20.49 28.77
C THR A 85 -20.82 20.13 29.52
N GLN A 86 -20.91 18.92 30.09
CA GLN A 86 -22.03 18.47 30.94
C GLN A 86 -21.72 18.66 32.42
#